data_AF-A0A9P7W1B0-F1
#
_entry.id   AF-A0A9P7W1B0-F1
#
_cell.length_a   1.000
_cell.length_b   1.000
_cell.length_c   1.000
_cell.angle_alpha   90.00
_cell.angle_beta   90.00
_cell.angle_gamma   90.00
#
_symmetry.space_group_name_H-M   'P 1'
#
loop_
_entity.id
_entity.type
_entity.pdbx_description
1 polymer ?
#
loop_
_entity_poly.entity_id
_entity_poly.type
_entity_poly.pdbx_seq_one_letter_code
_entity_poly.pdbx_strand_id
1 'polypeptide(L)'
;MDKVAVSQCPLLSEYFPEVPLDLLQPILLRKSKAFQRLGEIYRYLRQRHESVADGNSVFDTQITDDSFAVRYYNSPDGGGYQDLKARIKCDANKERKRVIQQMESNHVRRSNIITEADGLGHTKVKKMIGRGRNRREEYVHDTYACRKCQAESEVRTMKTEFHEWPLPPENSVSEKLVLFEMASPEVFEHWRSTTYFILHDVCIPLSSRKNEHARPLQGYIQEEDGPGKVTLASLAQPLAKSNPYHALPYSESDVCLPNALTYRLYDAAGDAWIDDPFESCDIRDLCTLRITLDGVYDGLTYAIRNMTHTSNEVIANQSDCPQGLTLHEYEAFGS
;
A
#
# COMPACT_ATOMS: atom_id res chain seq x y z
N MET A 1 -23.10 5.10 7.72
CA MET A 1 -21.97 4.18 7.83
C MET A 1 -21.21 4.40 9.13
N ASP A 2 -20.64 5.60 9.36
CA ASP A 2 -19.90 5.94 10.60
C ASP A 2 -20.62 5.54 11.89
N LYS A 3 -21.90 5.91 12.06
CA LYS A 3 -22.72 5.49 13.22
C LYS A 3 -22.74 3.97 13.47
N VAL A 4 -22.78 3.17 12.41
CA VAL A 4 -22.82 1.70 12.51
C VAL A 4 -21.43 1.17 12.87
N ALA A 5 -20.38 1.69 12.21
CA ALA A 5 -18.99 1.34 12.50
C ALA A 5 -18.62 1.65 13.95
N VAL A 6 -18.97 2.84 14.43
CA VAL A 6 -18.76 3.23 15.85
C VAL A 6 -19.58 2.34 16.80
N SER A 7 -20.79 1.93 16.44
CA SER A 7 -21.59 1.05 17.32
C SER A 7 -21.01 -0.36 17.45
N GLN A 8 -20.41 -0.88 16.39
CA GLN A 8 -19.85 -2.24 16.35
C GLN A 8 -18.37 -2.27 16.73
N CYS A 9 -17.67 -1.16 16.54
CA CYS A 9 -16.29 -0.94 16.91
C CYS A 9 -16.19 0.36 17.72
N PRO A 10 -16.50 0.34 19.03
CA PRO A 10 -16.55 1.53 19.87
C PRO A 10 -15.23 2.31 19.91
N LEU A 11 -14.09 1.63 19.80
CA LEU A 11 -12.76 2.25 19.74
C LEU A 11 -12.67 3.32 18.64
N LEU A 12 -13.38 3.15 17.52
CA LEU A 12 -13.39 4.11 16.41
C LEU A 12 -13.93 5.48 16.82
N SER A 13 -14.75 5.57 17.88
CA SER A 13 -15.25 6.84 18.40
C SER A 13 -14.16 7.74 18.97
N GLU A 14 -13.02 7.16 19.36
CA GLU A 14 -11.90 7.91 19.94
C GLU A 14 -10.98 8.52 18.88
N TYR A 15 -11.16 8.15 17.61
CA TYR A 15 -10.37 8.63 16.48
C TYR A 15 -11.11 9.70 15.68
N PHE A 16 -10.34 10.51 14.96
CA PHE A 16 -10.87 11.56 14.09
C PHE A 16 -11.80 10.95 13.02
N PRO A 17 -12.97 11.56 12.73
CA PRO A 17 -13.90 11.03 11.73
C PRO A 17 -13.45 11.27 10.28
N GLU A 18 -12.24 11.83 10.08
CA GLU A 18 -11.57 12.16 8.81
C GLU A 18 -12.25 13.24 7.96
N VAL A 19 -13.58 13.32 7.99
CA VAL A 19 -14.36 14.32 7.25
C VAL A 19 -14.32 15.67 8.00
N PRO A 20 -13.64 16.69 7.46
CA PRO A 20 -13.56 17.97 8.15
C PRO A 20 -14.85 18.77 7.93
N LEU A 21 -15.21 19.63 8.88
CA LEU A 21 -16.51 20.33 8.87
C LEU A 21 -16.61 21.39 7.77
N ASP A 22 -15.47 21.97 7.39
CA ASP A 22 -15.34 22.97 6.33
C ASP A 22 -15.59 22.38 4.94
N LEU A 23 -15.31 21.09 4.72
CA LEU A 23 -15.62 20.38 3.48
C LEU A 23 -17.12 20.46 3.12
N LEU A 24 -18.00 20.60 4.11
CA LEU A 24 -19.44 20.69 3.89
C LEU A 24 -19.93 22.09 3.54
N GLN A 25 -19.12 23.13 3.75
CA GLN A 25 -19.53 24.54 3.56
C GLN A 25 -19.83 24.90 2.09
N PRO A 26 -19.07 24.45 1.08
CA PRO A 26 -19.32 24.85 -0.31
C PRO A 26 -20.59 24.23 -0.92
N ILE A 27 -21.21 23.24 -0.28
CA ILE A 27 -22.27 22.43 -0.89
C ILE A 27 -23.52 23.29 -1.21
N LEU A 28 -23.83 23.42 -2.49
CA LEU A 28 -25.04 24.09 -2.98
C LEU A 28 -26.23 23.13 -3.06
N LEU A 29 -27.23 23.30 -2.19
CA LEU A 29 -28.42 22.46 -2.13
C LEU A 29 -29.70 23.24 -2.50
N ARG A 30 -30.43 22.75 -3.51
CA ARG A 30 -31.69 23.38 -3.96
C ARG A 30 -32.92 22.97 -3.15
N LYS A 31 -32.89 21.81 -2.49
CA LYS A 31 -34.07 21.22 -1.82
C LYS A 31 -33.95 21.33 -0.31
N SER A 32 -34.99 21.83 0.35
CA SER A 32 -35.07 21.92 1.82
C SER A 32 -34.75 20.59 2.53
N LYS A 33 -35.27 19.46 2.01
CA LYS A 33 -34.97 18.12 2.56
C LYS A 33 -33.47 17.78 2.53
N ALA A 34 -32.74 18.21 1.50
CA ALA A 34 -31.30 17.98 1.43
C ALA A 34 -30.56 18.87 2.44
N PHE A 35 -30.99 20.12 2.61
CA PHE A 35 -30.43 21.04 3.60
C PHE A 35 -30.62 20.52 5.04
N GLN A 36 -31.80 19.98 5.35
CA GLN A 36 -32.07 19.33 6.63
C GLN A 36 -31.13 18.15 6.89
N ARG A 37 -30.94 17.27 5.89
CA ARG A 37 -29.99 16.14 5.99
C ARG A 37 -28.55 16.63 6.19
N LEU A 38 -28.13 17.67 5.47
CA LEU A 38 -26.80 18.24 5.65
C LEU A 38 -26.63 18.79 7.07
N GLY A 39 -27.64 19.46 7.62
CA GLY A 39 -27.64 19.94 9.01
C GLY A 39 -27.55 18.80 10.04
N GLU A 40 -28.17 17.65 9.77
CA GLU A 40 -28.02 16.46 10.62
C GLU A 40 -26.62 15.85 10.54
N ILE A 41 -26.05 15.76 9.34
CA ILE A 41 -24.68 15.28 9.12
C ILE A 41 -23.68 16.22 9.80
N TYR A 42 -23.82 17.53 9.61
CA TYR A 42 -22.95 18.53 10.21
C TYR A 42 -22.97 18.46 11.74
N ARG A 43 -24.15 18.39 12.36
CA ARG A 43 -24.28 18.22 13.81
C ARG A 43 -23.63 16.92 14.29
N TYR A 44 -23.83 15.84 13.55
CA TYR A 44 -23.22 14.56 13.88
C TYR A 44 -21.68 14.61 13.83
N LEU A 45 -21.12 15.12 12.74
CA LEU A 45 -19.66 15.24 12.59
C LEU A 45 -19.09 16.18 13.65
N ARG A 46 -19.75 17.30 13.93
CA ARG A 46 -19.32 18.24 14.98
C ARG A 46 -19.24 17.56 16.33
N GLN A 47 -20.28 16.82 16.70
CA GLN A 47 -20.28 16.04 17.95
C GLN A 47 -19.15 14.99 17.95
N ARG A 48 -18.92 14.32 16.82
CA ARG A 48 -17.81 13.35 16.68
C ARG A 48 -16.46 14.03 16.92
N HIS A 49 -16.19 15.16 16.27
CA HIS A 49 -14.97 15.96 16.45
C HIS A 49 -14.78 16.41 17.90
N GLU A 50 -15.85 16.87 18.56
CA GLU A 50 -15.82 17.29 19.97
C GLU A 50 -15.59 16.13 20.96
N SER A 51 -15.82 14.88 20.54
CA SER A 51 -15.68 13.68 21.38
C SER A 51 -14.29 13.03 21.28
N VAL A 52 -13.44 13.47 20.35
CA VAL A 52 -12.11 12.90 20.12
C VAL A 52 -11.13 13.50 21.13
N ALA A 53 -10.44 12.64 21.88
CA ALA A 53 -9.49 13.06 22.91
C ALA A 53 -8.10 13.37 22.35
N ASP A 54 -7.59 12.51 21.46
CA ASP A 54 -6.16 12.49 21.09
C ASP A 54 -5.87 12.93 19.65
N GLY A 55 -6.89 13.25 18.85
CA GLY A 55 -6.75 13.83 17.51
C GLY A 55 -6.15 12.90 16.44
N ASN A 56 -5.86 11.64 16.79
CA ASN A 56 -5.23 10.69 15.86
C ASN A 56 -6.16 10.29 14.72
N SER A 57 -5.60 10.16 13.52
CA SER A 57 -6.28 9.65 12.34
C SER A 57 -6.10 8.14 12.25
N VAL A 58 -7.07 7.45 11.65
CA VAL A 58 -6.91 6.04 11.28
C VAL A 58 -5.96 5.88 10.07
N PHE A 59 -5.72 6.96 9.33
CA PHE A 59 -4.88 6.99 8.14
C PHE A 59 -3.46 7.53 8.39
N ASP A 60 -3.09 7.78 9.66
CA ASP A 60 -1.75 8.26 10.01
C ASP A 60 -0.66 7.30 9.50
N THR A 61 0.37 7.85 8.86
CA THR A 61 1.46 7.05 8.29
C THR A 61 2.46 6.57 9.33
N GLN A 62 2.58 7.29 10.45
CA GLN A 62 3.42 6.89 11.56
C GLN A 62 2.66 5.91 12.45
N ILE A 63 3.18 4.68 12.51
CA ILE A 63 2.61 3.63 13.35
C ILE A 63 3.18 3.74 14.76
N THR A 64 2.30 3.99 15.73
CA THR A 64 2.61 4.13 17.16
C THR A 64 1.74 3.18 17.98
N ASP A 65 1.96 3.13 19.30
CA ASP A 65 1.07 2.38 20.20
C ASP A 65 -0.37 2.94 20.23
N ASP A 66 -0.54 4.20 19.86
CA ASP A 66 -1.83 4.89 19.81
C ASP A 66 -2.53 4.77 18.44
N SER A 67 -1.90 4.14 17.44
CA SER A 67 -2.54 3.85 16.16
C SER A 67 -3.72 2.87 16.35
N PHE A 68 -4.79 3.07 15.58
CA PHE A 68 -6.05 2.31 15.71
C PHE A 68 -5.83 0.80 15.71
N ALA A 69 -5.09 0.29 14.72
CA ALA A 69 -4.79 -1.14 14.58
C ALA A 69 -4.10 -1.72 15.82
N VAL A 70 -3.18 -0.98 16.43
CA VAL A 70 -2.42 -1.39 17.60
C VAL A 70 -3.30 -1.40 18.84
N ARG A 71 -4.09 -0.34 19.05
CA ARG A 71 -5.06 -0.27 20.16
C ARG A 71 -6.14 -1.34 20.04
N TYR A 72 -6.66 -1.58 18.84
CA TYR A 72 -7.65 -2.63 18.58
C TYR A 72 -7.09 -4.02 18.86
N TYR A 73 -5.87 -4.32 18.41
CA TYR A 73 -5.18 -5.58 18.70
C TYR A 73 -5.05 -5.83 20.22
N ASN A 74 -4.71 -4.79 21.00
CA ASN A 74 -4.57 -4.91 22.45
C ASN A 74 -5.91 -4.85 23.21
N SER A 75 -7.03 -4.59 22.52
CA SER A 75 -8.36 -4.48 23.11
C SER A 75 -8.96 -5.86 23.41
N PRO A 76 -10.02 -5.95 24.25
CA PRO A 76 -10.74 -7.19 24.48
C PRO A 76 -11.28 -7.85 23.20
N ASP A 77 -11.63 -7.05 22.19
CA ASP A 77 -12.15 -7.51 20.89
C ASP A 77 -11.04 -8.08 19.99
N GLY A 78 -9.76 -7.85 20.32
CA GLY A 78 -8.58 -8.35 19.62
C GLY A 78 -8.15 -9.77 19.99
N GLY A 79 -8.94 -10.50 20.80
CA GLY A 79 -8.56 -11.83 21.30
C GLY A 79 -8.18 -12.85 20.20
N GLY A 80 -8.80 -12.76 19.02
CA GLY A 80 -8.55 -13.66 17.90
C GLY A 80 -7.16 -13.54 17.25
N TYR A 81 -6.45 -12.43 17.46
CA TYR A 81 -5.15 -12.23 16.82
C TYR A 81 -4.04 -13.12 17.39
N GLN A 82 -4.16 -13.57 18.65
CA GLN A 82 -3.19 -14.52 19.23
C GLN A 82 -3.28 -15.89 18.54
N ASP A 83 -4.49 -16.35 18.22
CA ASP A 83 -4.72 -17.60 17.50
C ASP A 83 -4.23 -17.49 16.05
N LEU A 84 -4.49 -16.35 15.39
CA LEU A 84 -3.95 -16.06 14.06
C LEU A 84 -2.42 -16.06 14.06
N LYS A 85 -1.79 -15.36 15.02
CA LYS A 85 -0.35 -15.34 15.23
C LYS A 85 0.21 -16.75 15.46
N ALA A 86 -0.45 -17.57 16.28
CA ALA A 86 -0.04 -18.94 16.54
C ALA A 86 -0.11 -19.82 15.27
N ARG A 87 -1.17 -19.69 14.47
CA ARG A 87 -1.33 -20.38 13.18
C ARG A 87 -0.23 -19.99 12.20
N ILE A 88 0.01 -18.69 12.00
CA ILE A 88 1.06 -18.18 11.11
C ILE A 88 2.43 -18.69 11.55
N LYS A 89 2.74 -18.61 12.85
CA LYS A 89 4.01 -19.15 13.39
C LYS A 89 4.12 -20.67 13.20
N CYS A 90 3.04 -21.42 13.33
CA CYS A 90 3.04 -22.87 13.10
C CYS A 90 3.41 -23.19 11.65
N ASP A 91 2.77 -22.53 10.69
CA ASP A 91 3.04 -22.75 9.26
C ASP A 91 4.42 -22.24 8.85
N ALA A 92 4.86 -21.09 9.38
CA ALA A 92 6.21 -20.58 9.20
C ALA A 92 7.28 -21.57 9.69
N ASN A 93 7.06 -22.19 10.86
CA ASN A 93 7.99 -23.18 11.39
C ASN A 93 8.02 -24.47 10.57
N LYS A 94 6.91 -24.91 9.98
CA LYS A 94 6.91 -26.07 9.06
C LYS A 94 7.75 -25.77 7.83
N GLU A 95 7.57 -24.58 7.26
CA GLU A 95 8.29 -24.16 6.07
C GLU A 95 9.78 -23.95 6.35
N ARG A 96 10.12 -23.31 7.48
CA ARG A 96 11.49 -23.19 7.97
C ARG A 96 12.18 -24.56 8.07
N LYS A 97 11.51 -25.56 8.66
CA LYS A 97 12.05 -26.93 8.76
C LYS A 97 12.28 -27.56 7.39
N ARG A 98 11.34 -27.41 6.44
CA ARG A 98 11.47 -27.91 5.07
C ARG A 98 12.70 -27.33 4.37
N VAL A 99 12.89 -26.02 4.50
CA VAL A 99 14.01 -25.28 3.90
C VAL A 99 15.35 -25.69 4.52
N ILE A 100 15.42 -25.85 5.85
CA ILE A 100 16.62 -26.36 6.53
C ILE A 100 16.95 -27.79 6.05
N GLN A 101 15.97 -28.68 5.96
CA GLN A 101 16.18 -30.05 5.46
C GLN A 101 16.66 -30.09 4.01
N GLN A 102 16.15 -29.19 3.16
CA GLN A 102 16.62 -29.03 1.78
C GLN A 102 18.08 -28.55 1.75
N MET A 103 18.44 -27.57 2.59
CA MET A 103 19.81 -27.08 2.74
C MET A 103 20.76 -28.22 3.15
N GLU A 104 20.44 -28.98 4.20
CA GLU A 104 21.23 -30.11 4.67
C GLU A 104 21.41 -31.18 3.59
N SER A 105 20.32 -31.52 2.88
CA SER A 105 20.35 -32.48 1.77
C SER A 105 21.26 -32.01 0.62
N ASN A 106 21.21 -30.71 0.31
CA ASN A 106 22.08 -30.09 -0.69
C ASN A 106 23.55 -30.12 -0.25
N HIS A 107 23.86 -29.89 1.03
CA HIS A 107 25.25 -30.03 1.54
C HIS A 107 25.79 -31.45 1.36
N VAL A 108 25.01 -32.47 1.73
CA VAL A 108 25.41 -33.87 1.57
C VAL A 108 25.61 -34.20 0.09
N ARG A 109 24.66 -33.82 -0.77
CA ARG A 109 24.75 -34.03 -2.22
C ARG A 109 25.97 -33.34 -2.80
N ARG A 110 26.23 -32.08 -2.43
CA ARG A 110 27.42 -31.33 -2.87
C ARG A 110 28.70 -32.05 -2.48
N SER A 111 28.81 -32.49 -1.22
CA SER A 111 29.98 -33.22 -0.72
C SER A 111 30.24 -34.51 -1.52
N ASN A 112 29.18 -35.27 -1.80
CA ASN A 112 29.27 -36.50 -2.60
C ASN A 112 29.72 -36.22 -4.04
N ILE A 113 29.15 -35.20 -4.69
CA ILE A 113 29.52 -34.83 -6.07
C ILE A 113 30.97 -34.34 -6.15
N ILE A 114 31.42 -33.54 -5.17
CA ILE A 114 32.83 -33.09 -5.09
C ILE A 114 33.75 -34.29 -4.94
N THR A 115 33.43 -35.20 -4.03
CA THR A 115 34.23 -36.43 -3.80
C THR A 115 34.29 -37.31 -5.05
N GLU A 116 33.18 -37.47 -5.78
CA GLU A 116 33.14 -38.18 -7.05
C GLU A 116 33.99 -37.47 -8.12
N ALA A 117 33.87 -36.14 -8.24
CA ALA A 117 34.60 -35.34 -9.21
C ALA A 117 36.12 -35.32 -8.98
N ASP A 118 36.56 -35.41 -7.72
CA ASP A 118 37.97 -35.48 -7.34
C ASP A 118 38.61 -36.81 -7.79
N GLY A 119 37.83 -37.89 -7.80
CA GLY A 119 38.25 -39.19 -8.35
C GLY A 119 38.27 -39.26 -9.88
N LEU A 120 37.74 -38.24 -10.57
CA LEU A 120 37.62 -38.21 -12.03
C LEU A 120 38.68 -37.31 -12.66
N GLY A 121 39.19 -37.74 -13.82
CA GLY A 121 39.94 -36.89 -14.74
C GLY A 121 39.03 -36.25 -15.79
N HIS A 122 39.44 -35.12 -16.36
CA HIS A 122 38.75 -34.59 -17.55
C HIS A 122 38.94 -35.54 -18.73
N THR A 123 37.85 -35.91 -19.37
CA THR A 123 37.84 -36.79 -20.54
C THR A 123 37.79 -35.98 -21.82
N LYS A 124 38.38 -36.53 -22.88
CA LYS A 124 38.26 -36.03 -24.25
C LYS A 124 37.54 -37.07 -25.08
N VAL A 125 36.64 -36.62 -25.93
CA VAL A 125 35.89 -37.47 -26.86
C VAL A 125 36.36 -37.19 -28.28
N LYS A 126 36.39 -38.24 -29.12
CA LYS A 126 36.63 -38.06 -30.55
C LYS A 126 35.43 -37.36 -31.16
N LYS A 127 35.64 -36.21 -31.78
CA LYS A 127 34.63 -35.54 -32.61
C LYS A 127 35.20 -35.29 -34.00
N MET A 128 34.30 -35.29 -34.98
CA MET A 128 34.63 -34.89 -36.33
C MET A 128 34.50 -33.38 -36.46
N ILE A 129 35.61 -32.71 -36.76
CA ILE A 129 35.69 -31.25 -36.82
C ILE A 129 35.97 -30.82 -38.27
N GLY A 130 35.39 -29.70 -38.69
CA GLY A 130 35.48 -29.17 -40.04
C GLY A 130 34.26 -29.48 -40.91
N ARG A 131 34.28 -29.02 -42.17
CA ARG A 131 33.19 -29.17 -43.15
C ARG A 131 33.71 -29.69 -44.48
N GLY A 132 32.90 -30.47 -45.21
CA GLY A 132 33.26 -30.98 -46.54
C GLY A 132 34.49 -31.89 -46.53
N ARG A 133 35.43 -31.66 -47.46
CA ARG A 133 36.67 -32.44 -47.61
C ARG A 133 37.71 -32.23 -46.50
N ASN A 134 37.52 -31.22 -45.64
CA ASN A 134 38.42 -30.88 -44.53
C ASN A 134 38.00 -31.50 -43.18
N ARG A 135 37.12 -32.51 -43.18
CA ARG A 135 36.71 -33.21 -41.97
C ARG A 135 37.89 -34.02 -41.42
N ARG A 136 38.22 -33.80 -40.15
CA ARG A 136 39.23 -34.57 -39.42
C ARG A 136 38.69 -35.04 -38.08
N GLU A 137 39.18 -36.18 -37.61
CA GLU A 137 38.94 -36.62 -36.24
C GLU A 137 39.89 -35.89 -35.30
N GLU A 138 39.35 -35.29 -34.25
CA GLU A 138 40.13 -34.62 -33.22
C GLU A 138 39.59 -35.00 -31.83
N TYR A 139 40.49 -35.21 -30.88
CA TYR A 139 40.11 -35.40 -29.47
C TYR A 139 39.86 -34.05 -28.83
N VAL A 140 38.59 -33.72 -28.64
CA VAL A 140 38.19 -32.47 -28.00
C VAL A 140 37.61 -32.71 -26.62
N HIS A 141 37.83 -31.75 -25.75
CA HIS A 141 37.17 -31.70 -24.46
C HIS A 141 35.75 -31.19 -24.67
N ASP A 142 34.77 -32.07 -24.50
CA ASP A 142 33.35 -31.73 -24.54
C ASP A 142 32.81 -31.70 -23.12
N THR A 143 32.47 -30.50 -22.64
CA THR A 143 31.97 -30.27 -21.28
C THR A 143 30.67 -31.02 -21.01
N TYR A 144 29.84 -31.24 -22.03
CA TYR A 144 28.58 -31.99 -21.90
C TYR A 144 28.79 -33.51 -21.88
N ALA A 145 29.93 -34.01 -22.36
CA ALA A 145 30.27 -35.44 -22.33
C ALA A 145 31.26 -35.79 -21.20
N CYS A 146 31.87 -34.79 -20.56
CA CYS A 146 32.81 -34.99 -19.46
C CYS A 146 32.08 -35.08 -18.12
N ARG A 147 32.14 -36.24 -17.45
CA ARG A 147 31.52 -36.45 -16.13
C ARG A 147 32.02 -35.46 -15.07
N LYS A 148 33.31 -35.13 -15.07
CA LYS A 148 33.86 -34.12 -14.15
C LYS A 148 33.24 -32.73 -14.39
N CYS A 149 33.14 -32.29 -15.64
CA CYS A 149 32.51 -31.00 -15.96
C CYS A 149 31.00 -30.99 -15.66
N GLN A 150 30.31 -32.12 -15.84
CA GLN A 150 28.90 -32.26 -15.43
C GLN A 150 28.76 -32.10 -13.92
N ALA A 151 29.59 -32.81 -13.14
CA ALA A 151 29.60 -32.75 -11.67
C ALA A 151 29.91 -31.33 -11.15
N GLU A 152 30.94 -30.67 -11.69
CA GLU A 152 31.29 -29.28 -11.36
C GLU A 152 30.16 -28.30 -11.72
N SER A 153 29.52 -28.50 -12.88
CA SER A 153 28.37 -27.69 -13.28
C SER A 153 27.17 -27.93 -12.37
N GLU A 154 26.90 -29.17 -11.97
CA GLU A 154 25.81 -29.50 -11.06
C GLU A 154 26.00 -28.79 -9.72
N VAL A 155 27.20 -28.86 -9.12
CA VAL A 155 27.54 -28.12 -7.89
C VAL A 155 27.38 -26.61 -8.07
N ARG A 156 27.84 -26.05 -9.19
CA ARG A 156 27.74 -24.61 -9.47
C ARG A 156 26.29 -24.14 -9.66
N THR A 157 25.42 -24.99 -10.20
CA THR A 157 24.01 -24.66 -10.44
C THR A 157 23.06 -25.09 -9.31
N MET A 158 23.58 -25.73 -8.27
CA MET A 158 22.79 -26.15 -7.11
C MET A 158 22.22 -24.93 -6.39
N LYS A 159 20.92 -24.98 -6.09
CA LYS A 159 20.16 -23.87 -5.50
C LYS A 159 19.49 -24.35 -4.23
N THR A 160 19.42 -23.47 -3.24
CA THR A 160 18.66 -23.66 -2.01
C THR A 160 17.63 -22.54 -1.92
N GLU A 161 16.42 -22.87 -1.53
CA GLU A 161 15.36 -21.89 -1.32
C GLU A 161 15.60 -21.11 -0.03
N PHE A 162 15.05 -19.90 0.06
CA PHE A 162 15.14 -19.08 1.27
C PHE A 162 13.79 -19.02 1.97
N HIS A 163 13.81 -19.05 3.29
CA HIS A 163 12.65 -18.81 4.13
C HIS A 163 12.79 -17.43 4.78
N GLU A 164 11.94 -16.49 4.39
CA GLU A 164 11.78 -15.22 5.09
C GLU A 164 10.66 -15.35 6.14
N TRP A 165 10.93 -14.95 7.37
CA TRP A 165 9.93 -15.00 8.43
C TRP A 165 8.72 -14.10 8.08
N PRO A 166 7.47 -14.57 8.20
CA PRO A 166 6.32 -13.86 7.64
C PRO A 166 5.85 -12.66 8.46
N LEU A 167 6.18 -12.61 9.76
CA LEU A 167 5.74 -11.55 10.67
C LEU A 167 6.90 -10.60 11.00
N PRO A 168 6.62 -9.30 11.23
CA PRO A 168 7.58 -8.38 11.82
C PRO A 168 8.14 -8.88 13.17
N PRO A 169 9.16 -8.18 13.73
CA PRO A 169 9.71 -8.52 15.03
C PRO A 169 8.64 -8.67 16.11
N GLU A 170 8.82 -9.67 16.98
CA GLU A 170 7.83 -10.04 17.98
C GLU A 170 7.49 -8.88 18.92
N ASN A 171 6.19 -8.68 19.16
CA ASN A 171 5.61 -7.63 19.99
C ASN A 171 5.87 -6.19 19.49
N SER A 172 6.36 -6.02 18.26
CA SER A 172 6.48 -4.71 17.63
C SER A 172 5.10 -4.14 17.25
N VAL A 173 5.00 -2.81 17.14
CA VAL A 173 3.80 -2.14 16.61
C VAL A 173 3.46 -2.59 15.19
N SER A 174 4.48 -2.90 14.39
CA SER A 174 4.32 -3.43 13.03
C SER A 174 3.71 -4.83 13.01
N GLU A 175 4.08 -5.72 13.95
CA GLU A 175 3.46 -7.06 14.04
C GLU A 175 1.96 -6.95 14.31
N LYS A 176 1.57 -6.09 15.26
CA LYS A 176 0.17 -5.85 15.62
C LYS A 176 -0.62 -5.27 14.45
N LEU A 177 -0.04 -4.29 13.75
CA LEU A 177 -0.62 -3.71 12.54
C LEU A 177 -0.86 -4.77 11.45
N VAL A 178 0.15 -5.58 11.13
CA VAL A 178 0.04 -6.62 10.10
C VAL A 178 -1.03 -7.65 10.46
N LEU A 179 -1.09 -8.08 11.71
CA LEU A 179 -2.11 -9.04 12.17
C LEU A 179 -3.52 -8.43 12.14
N PHE A 180 -3.65 -7.16 12.51
CA PHE A 180 -4.91 -6.43 12.39
C PHE A 180 -5.38 -6.39 10.93
N GLU A 181 -4.52 -5.98 10.01
CA GLU A 181 -4.86 -5.85 8.58
C GLU A 181 -5.13 -7.19 7.89
N MET A 182 -4.64 -8.31 8.42
CA MET A 182 -4.94 -9.65 7.91
C MET A 182 -6.34 -10.15 8.30
N ALA A 183 -6.94 -9.60 9.35
CA ALA A 183 -8.20 -10.08 9.91
C ALA A 183 -8.98 -8.93 10.57
N SER A 184 -9.09 -7.81 9.85
CA SER A 184 -9.69 -6.61 10.41
C SER A 184 -11.22 -6.73 10.44
N PRO A 185 -11.94 -6.03 11.32
CA PRO A 185 -13.39 -6.15 11.39
C PRO A 185 -14.05 -5.66 10.09
N GLU A 186 -14.92 -6.45 9.49
CA GLU A 186 -15.59 -6.14 8.22
C GLU A 186 -16.24 -4.73 8.22
N VAL A 187 -16.90 -4.36 9.31
CA VAL A 187 -17.54 -3.02 9.43
C VAL A 187 -16.52 -1.88 9.39
N PHE A 188 -15.31 -2.11 9.91
CA PHE A 188 -14.21 -1.17 9.88
C PHE A 188 -13.65 -1.04 8.47
N GLU A 189 -13.49 -2.15 7.73
CA GLU A 189 -13.02 -2.12 6.34
C GLU A 189 -13.96 -1.34 5.43
N HIS A 190 -15.26 -1.57 5.57
CA HIS A 190 -16.28 -0.83 4.83
C HIS A 190 -16.27 0.65 5.17
N TRP A 191 -16.16 0.98 6.47
CA TRP A 191 -16.03 2.37 6.92
C TRP A 191 -14.79 3.03 6.31
N ARG A 192 -13.62 2.40 6.46
CA ARG A 192 -12.33 2.93 6.00
C ARG A 192 -12.33 3.14 4.49
N SER A 193 -12.79 2.13 3.74
CA SER A 193 -12.86 2.19 2.28
C SER A 193 -13.82 3.28 1.80
N THR A 194 -14.97 3.44 2.47
CA THR A 194 -15.96 4.46 2.09
C THR A 194 -15.49 5.87 2.44
N THR A 195 -14.91 6.06 3.62
CA THR A 195 -14.32 7.33 4.05
C THR A 195 -13.20 7.73 3.09
N TYR A 196 -12.29 6.81 2.78
CA TYR A 196 -11.22 7.03 1.81
C TYR A 196 -11.77 7.34 0.41
N PHE A 197 -12.77 6.59 -0.07
CA PHE A 197 -13.42 6.87 -1.36
C PHE A 197 -14.02 8.28 -1.41
N ILE A 198 -14.77 8.69 -0.39
CA ILE A 198 -15.37 10.03 -0.37
C ILE A 198 -14.28 11.09 -0.39
N LEU A 199 -13.32 11.03 0.52
CA LEU A 199 -12.34 12.10 0.69
C LEU A 199 -11.30 12.11 -0.43
N HIS A 200 -10.79 10.96 -0.85
CA HIS A 200 -9.77 10.87 -1.88
C HIS A 200 -10.36 10.82 -3.29
N ASP A 201 -11.33 9.93 -3.56
CA ASP A 201 -11.79 9.73 -4.94
C ASP A 201 -12.81 10.75 -5.42
N VAL A 202 -13.59 11.31 -4.51
CA VAL A 202 -14.59 12.34 -4.86
C VAL A 202 -14.03 13.74 -4.64
N CYS A 203 -13.32 13.99 -3.54
CA CYS A 203 -12.94 15.34 -3.14
C CYS A 203 -11.52 15.77 -3.58
N ILE A 204 -10.67 14.86 -4.08
CA ILE A 204 -9.35 15.23 -4.62
C ILE A 204 -9.37 15.15 -6.15
N PRO A 205 -8.98 16.23 -6.87
CA PRO A 205 -8.86 16.21 -8.32
C PRO A 205 -7.89 15.13 -8.81
N LEU A 206 -8.24 14.48 -9.93
CA LEU A 206 -7.39 13.44 -10.53
C LEU A 206 -5.96 13.93 -10.85
N SER A 207 -5.79 15.20 -11.20
CA SER A 207 -4.49 15.82 -11.48
C SER A 207 -3.55 15.87 -10.27
N SER A 208 -4.09 15.79 -9.06
CA SER A 208 -3.33 15.87 -7.82
C SER A 208 -2.96 14.49 -7.27
N ARG A 209 -3.46 13.40 -7.88
CA ARG A 209 -3.19 12.03 -7.43
C ARG A 209 -1.85 11.54 -7.98
N LYS A 210 -1.03 10.97 -7.10
CA LYS A 210 0.22 10.31 -7.46
C LYS A 210 -0.06 8.83 -7.67
N ASN A 211 0.51 8.25 -8.73
CA ASN A 211 0.51 6.81 -8.94
C ASN A 211 1.91 6.29 -8.60
N GLU A 212 1.99 5.39 -7.63
CA GLU A 212 3.25 4.79 -7.18
C GLU A 212 3.05 3.30 -6.91
N HIS A 213 3.63 2.49 -7.79
CA HIS A 213 3.46 1.05 -7.76
C HIS A 213 4.08 0.40 -6.53
N ALA A 214 3.29 -0.39 -5.80
CA ALA A 214 3.76 -1.24 -4.72
C ALA A 214 3.11 -2.63 -4.78
N ARG A 215 3.64 -3.58 -4.00
CA ARG A 215 3.05 -4.91 -3.86
C ARG A 215 2.21 -4.97 -2.59
N PRO A 216 0.88 -5.17 -2.69
CA PRO A 216 0.02 -5.32 -1.53
C PRO A 216 0.32 -6.62 -0.77
N LEU A 217 -0.03 -6.64 0.51
CA LEU A 217 0.01 -7.81 1.36
C LEU A 217 -0.99 -8.83 0.82
N GLN A 218 -0.53 -9.98 0.34
CA GLN A 218 -1.38 -11.03 -0.26
C GLN A 218 -1.21 -12.39 0.41
N GLY A 219 -0.24 -12.54 1.33
CA GLY A 219 0.22 -13.86 1.78
C GLY A 219 -0.65 -14.60 2.79
N TYR A 220 -1.61 -13.94 3.43
CA TYR A 220 -2.47 -14.54 4.46
C TYR A 220 -3.88 -13.94 4.54
N ILE A 221 -4.23 -13.04 3.62
CA ILE A 221 -5.58 -12.48 3.56
C ILE A 221 -6.49 -13.62 3.09
N GLN A 222 -7.35 -14.10 3.98
CA GLN A 222 -8.50 -14.89 3.58
C GLN A 222 -9.42 -13.94 2.85
N GLU A 223 -9.58 -14.05 1.53
CA GLU A 223 -10.86 -13.65 0.94
C GLU A 223 -11.07 -14.16 -0.49
N GLU A 224 -12.29 -14.62 -0.72
CA GLU A 224 -12.87 -14.93 -2.03
C GLU A 224 -13.20 -13.65 -2.84
N ASP A 225 -13.15 -12.46 -2.21
CA ASP A 225 -13.50 -11.16 -2.81
C ASP A 225 -12.30 -10.18 -3.01
N GLY A 226 -11.07 -10.59 -2.68
CA GLY A 226 -9.86 -9.79 -2.88
C GLY A 226 -9.69 -8.66 -1.83
N PRO A 227 -8.49 -8.06 -1.74
CA PRO A 227 -8.23 -7.07 -0.69
C PRO A 227 -9.12 -5.84 -0.88
N GLY A 228 -9.77 -5.40 0.21
CA GLY A 228 -10.44 -4.11 0.27
C GLY A 228 -9.54 -2.97 -0.21
N LYS A 229 -10.14 -1.87 -0.69
CA LYS A 229 -9.43 -0.79 -1.40
C LYS A 229 -8.18 -0.30 -0.65
N VAL A 230 -8.30 -0.12 0.66
CA VAL A 230 -7.21 0.28 1.55
C VAL A 230 -6.63 -0.96 2.22
N THR A 231 -5.35 -1.24 1.98
CA THR A 231 -4.62 -2.40 2.51
C THR A 231 -3.19 -2.00 2.92
N LEU A 232 -2.36 -2.95 3.32
CA LEU A 232 -0.93 -2.74 3.49
C LEU A 232 -0.15 -3.12 2.24
N ALA A 233 0.87 -2.35 1.91
CA ALA A 233 1.92 -2.77 0.99
C ALA A 233 3.30 -2.61 1.66
N SER A 234 4.32 -3.28 1.12
CA SER A 234 5.69 -3.13 1.61
C SER A 234 6.57 -2.29 0.69
N LEU A 235 7.31 -1.36 1.29
CA LEU A 235 8.36 -0.58 0.61
C LEU A 235 9.56 -1.46 0.22
N ALA A 236 9.84 -2.50 1.01
CA ALA A 236 10.93 -3.42 0.77
C ALA A 236 10.44 -4.61 -0.04
N GLN A 237 11.23 -5.02 -1.03
CA GLN A 237 10.98 -6.29 -1.71
C GLN A 237 11.33 -7.44 -0.75
N PRO A 238 10.53 -8.52 -0.71
CA PRO A 238 10.88 -9.72 0.05
C PRO A 238 12.28 -10.20 -0.34
N LEU A 239 13.13 -10.47 0.66
CA LEU A 239 14.52 -10.89 0.45
C LEU A 239 14.57 -12.21 -0.34
N ALA A 240 13.61 -13.10 -0.10
CA ALA A 240 13.46 -14.35 -0.84
C ALA A 240 13.29 -14.14 -2.37
N LYS A 241 12.84 -12.95 -2.81
CA LYS A 241 12.60 -12.61 -4.23
C LYS A 241 13.70 -11.76 -4.86
N SER A 242 14.55 -11.10 -4.08
CA SER A 242 15.54 -10.15 -4.61
C SER A 242 16.75 -10.84 -5.24
N ASN A 243 17.12 -12.05 -4.79
CA ASN A 243 18.08 -12.90 -5.50
C ASN A 243 17.97 -14.39 -5.10
N PRO A 244 17.19 -15.22 -5.81
CA PRO A 244 17.00 -16.63 -5.46
C PRO A 244 18.25 -17.52 -5.70
N TYR A 245 19.37 -16.95 -6.17
CA TYR A 245 20.53 -17.69 -6.66
C TYR A 245 21.83 -17.23 -6.01
N HIS A 246 21.97 -17.45 -4.71
CA HIS A 246 23.28 -17.43 -4.07
C HIS A 246 23.91 -18.83 -4.10
N ALA A 247 25.25 -18.87 -4.07
CA ALA A 247 26.01 -20.09 -3.82
C ALA A 247 25.47 -20.77 -2.55
N LEU A 248 25.57 -22.11 -2.50
CA LEU A 248 25.04 -22.91 -1.40
C LEU A 248 25.33 -22.25 -0.03
N PRO A 249 24.28 -21.80 0.69
CA PRO A 249 24.43 -21.15 1.98
C PRO A 249 25.15 -22.08 2.95
N TYR A 250 25.87 -21.52 3.93
CA TYR A 250 26.72 -22.30 4.83
C TYR A 250 26.07 -22.57 6.20
N SER A 251 25.03 -21.82 6.53
CA SER A 251 24.39 -21.84 7.84
C SER A 251 22.87 -21.67 7.75
N GLU A 252 22.15 -22.11 8.79
CA GLU A 252 20.71 -21.88 8.88
C GLU A 252 20.32 -20.40 8.80
N SER A 253 21.15 -19.50 9.34
CA SER A 253 20.91 -18.05 9.31
C SER A 253 21.00 -17.44 7.92
N ASP A 254 21.71 -18.07 6.99
CA ASP A 254 21.77 -17.62 5.60
C ASP A 254 20.47 -17.96 4.85
N VAL A 255 19.76 -18.99 5.31
CA VAL A 255 18.57 -19.52 4.63
C VAL A 255 17.28 -19.08 5.31
N CYS A 256 17.31 -18.90 6.62
CA CYS A 256 16.21 -18.45 7.45
C CYS A 256 16.40 -16.96 7.77
N LEU A 257 15.83 -16.11 6.93
CA LEU A 257 15.95 -14.66 7.02
C LEU A 257 14.86 -14.08 7.93
N PRO A 258 15.16 -13.03 8.72
CA PRO A 258 14.14 -12.29 9.43
C PRO A 258 13.24 -11.54 8.43
N ASN A 259 12.05 -11.13 8.88
CA ASN A 259 11.17 -10.28 8.10
C ASN A 259 11.84 -8.94 7.81
N ALA A 260 11.98 -8.59 6.53
CA ALA A 260 12.56 -7.32 6.09
C ALA A 260 11.51 -6.31 5.60
N LEU A 261 10.23 -6.68 5.67
CA LEU A 261 9.13 -5.91 5.11
C LEU A 261 8.80 -4.73 6.02
N THR A 262 8.83 -3.53 5.44
CA THR A 262 8.31 -2.32 6.08
C THR A 262 6.95 -2.02 5.49
N TYR A 263 5.90 -2.03 6.32
CA TYR A 263 4.52 -1.91 5.88
C TYR A 263 4.00 -0.48 6.00
N ARG A 264 3.21 -0.06 5.00
CA ARG A 264 2.46 1.20 5.00
C ARG A 264 1.09 0.98 4.35
N LEU A 265 0.15 1.86 4.67
CA LEU A 265 -1.16 1.89 4.03
C LEU A 265 -1.02 2.17 2.52
N TYR A 266 -1.84 1.50 1.74
CA TYR A 266 -1.76 1.48 0.30
C TYR A 266 -3.15 1.35 -0.32
N ASP A 267 -3.42 2.16 -1.33
CA ASP A 267 -4.61 2.05 -2.17
C ASP A 267 -4.34 1.02 -3.27
N ALA A 268 -4.87 -0.19 -3.10
CA ALA A 268 -4.70 -1.27 -4.06
C ALA A 268 -5.44 -1.02 -5.39
N ALA A 269 -6.50 -0.22 -5.40
CA ALA A 269 -7.27 0.09 -6.60
C ALA A 269 -6.71 1.30 -7.35
N GLY A 270 -6.25 2.31 -6.60
CA GLY A 270 -5.62 3.53 -7.13
C GLY A 270 -4.13 3.37 -7.42
N ASP A 271 -3.50 2.28 -6.96
CA ASP A 271 -2.08 1.97 -7.18
C ASP A 271 -1.16 3.06 -6.62
N ALA A 272 -1.41 3.44 -5.36
CA ALA A 272 -0.77 4.58 -4.71
C ALA A 272 -0.57 4.37 -3.20
N TRP A 273 0.51 4.92 -2.66
CA TRP A 273 0.72 5.01 -1.21
C TRP A 273 -0.27 5.98 -0.57
N ILE A 274 -0.76 5.62 0.61
CA ILE A 274 -1.60 6.50 1.43
C ILE A 274 -0.66 7.24 2.38
N ASP A 275 -0.38 8.50 2.06
CA ASP A 275 0.43 9.43 2.84
C ASP A 275 -0.29 10.78 2.90
N ASP A 276 -0.69 11.20 4.10
CA ASP A 276 -1.55 12.36 4.36
C ASP A 276 -2.69 12.51 3.32
N PRO A 277 -3.55 11.48 3.19
CA PRO A 277 -4.36 11.28 1.99
C PRO A 277 -5.42 12.36 1.72
N PHE A 278 -5.62 13.30 2.65
CA PHE A 278 -6.67 14.30 2.60
C PHE A 278 -6.16 15.74 2.59
N GLU A 279 -4.84 15.97 2.46
CA GLU A 279 -4.25 17.33 2.47
C GLU A 279 -4.84 18.24 1.37
N SER A 280 -5.14 17.68 0.20
CA SER A 280 -5.71 18.41 -0.96
C SER A 280 -7.23 18.24 -1.12
N CYS A 281 -7.93 17.83 -0.07
CA CYS A 281 -9.38 17.56 -0.12
C CYS A 281 -10.17 18.89 -0.23
N ASP A 282 -10.73 19.17 -1.41
CA ASP A 282 -11.58 20.35 -1.63
C ASP A 282 -12.65 20.08 -2.69
N ILE A 283 -13.91 20.30 -2.32
CA ILE A 283 -15.07 20.17 -3.22
C ILE A 283 -15.59 21.49 -3.77
N ARG A 284 -14.95 22.62 -3.44
CA ARG A 284 -15.42 23.95 -3.82
C ARG A 284 -15.61 24.08 -5.32
N ASP A 285 -14.66 23.61 -6.11
CA ASP A 285 -14.76 23.67 -7.58
C ASP A 285 -15.86 22.77 -8.17
N LEU A 286 -16.28 21.73 -7.43
CA LEU A 286 -17.43 20.89 -7.79
C LEU A 286 -18.75 21.56 -7.41
N CYS A 287 -18.73 22.38 -6.36
CA CYS A 287 -19.91 23.04 -5.82
C CYS A 287 -20.09 24.49 -6.31
N THR A 288 -19.10 25.08 -6.97
CA THR A 288 -19.18 26.42 -7.56
C THR A 288 -19.72 26.34 -8.98
N LEU A 289 -20.66 27.23 -9.33
CA LEU A 289 -21.12 27.39 -10.71
C LEU A 289 -19.93 27.80 -11.59
N ARG A 290 -19.72 27.12 -12.72
CA ARG A 290 -18.64 27.49 -13.63
C ARG A 290 -19.11 28.64 -14.54
N ILE A 291 -18.37 29.74 -14.52
CA ILE A 291 -18.50 30.79 -15.53
C ILE A 291 -18.00 30.22 -16.87
N THR A 292 -18.59 30.70 -17.96
CA THR A 292 -18.12 30.35 -19.30
C THR A 292 -16.75 30.95 -19.55
N LEU A 293 -15.78 30.08 -19.88
CA LEU A 293 -14.46 30.50 -20.34
C LEU A 293 -14.60 31.42 -21.55
N ASP A 294 -13.76 32.45 -21.63
CA ASP A 294 -13.78 33.51 -22.64
C ASP A 294 -15.05 34.39 -22.63
N GLY A 295 -15.89 34.27 -21.59
CA GLY A 295 -17.04 35.14 -21.35
C GLY A 295 -16.65 36.47 -20.70
N VAL A 296 -17.56 37.44 -20.75
CA VAL A 296 -17.35 38.78 -20.16
C VAL A 296 -17.12 38.74 -18.64
N TYR A 297 -17.60 37.70 -17.96
CA TYR A 297 -17.44 37.47 -16.51
C TYR A 297 -16.30 36.53 -16.15
N ASP A 298 -15.49 36.04 -17.10
CA ASP A 298 -14.48 35.01 -16.86
C ASP A 298 -13.50 35.38 -15.72
N GLY A 299 -13.06 36.64 -15.70
CA GLY A 299 -12.22 37.22 -14.64
C GLY A 299 -12.88 37.33 -13.25
N LEU A 300 -14.19 37.10 -13.14
CA LEU A 300 -14.97 37.23 -11.90
C LEU A 300 -15.22 35.88 -11.22
N THR A 301 -14.57 34.81 -11.67
CA THR A 301 -14.69 33.48 -11.05
C THR A 301 -14.34 33.51 -9.56
N TYR A 302 -13.44 34.40 -9.12
CA TYR A 302 -13.11 34.57 -7.71
C TYR A 302 -14.34 34.89 -6.86
N ALA A 303 -15.25 35.74 -7.38
CA ALA A 303 -16.40 36.25 -6.64
C ALA A 303 -17.41 35.17 -6.26
N ILE A 304 -17.53 34.14 -7.11
CA ILE A 304 -18.43 33.01 -6.88
C ILE A 304 -17.75 31.80 -6.25
N ARG A 305 -16.42 31.72 -6.34
CA ARG A 305 -15.63 30.60 -5.81
C ARG A 305 -15.46 30.70 -4.31
N ASN A 306 -15.17 31.90 -3.80
CA ASN A 306 -15.06 32.15 -2.37
C ASN A 306 -15.71 33.49 -2.00
N MET A 307 -16.31 33.55 -0.81
CA MET A 307 -16.84 34.81 -0.25
C MET A 307 -15.80 35.42 0.71
N THR A 308 -14.51 35.27 0.43
CA THR A 308 -13.44 35.82 1.29
C THR A 308 -13.19 37.30 1.01
N HIS A 309 -13.65 37.80 -0.14
CA HIS A 309 -13.56 39.20 -0.49
C HIS A 309 -14.74 39.99 0.09
N THR A 310 -14.53 41.27 0.34
CA THR A 310 -15.56 42.19 0.83
C THR A 310 -16.03 43.12 -0.29
N SER A 311 -17.25 43.66 -0.18
CA SER A 311 -17.75 44.66 -1.13
C SER A 311 -16.82 45.88 -1.25
N ASN A 312 -16.13 46.26 -0.15
CA ASN A 312 -15.14 47.34 -0.17
C ASN A 312 -13.91 47.00 -1.02
N GLU A 313 -13.45 45.75 -1.00
CA GLU A 313 -12.34 45.30 -1.84
C GLU A 313 -12.73 45.30 -3.32
N VAL A 314 -13.98 44.95 -3.64
CA VAL A 314 -14.52 45.01 -5.01
C VAL A 314 -14.52 46.47 -5.51
N ILE A 315 -14.97 47.41 -4.67
CA ILE A 315 -14.96 48.84 -4.97
C ILE A 315 -13.51 49.36 -5.14
N ALA A 316 -12.57 48.92 -4.30
CA ALA A 316 -11.17 49.30 -4.41
C ALA A 316 -10.52 48.79 -5.71
N ASN A 317 -10.92 47.60 -6.17
CA ASN A 317 -10.36 46.93 -7.36
C ASN A 317 -11.18 47.20 -8.64
N GLN A 318 -11.87 48.35 -8.73
CA GLN A 318 -12.61 48.75 -9.94
C GLN A 318 -11.72 48.90 -11.18
N SER A 319 -10.41 49.09 -11.01
CA SER A 319 -9.44 49.07 -12.10
C SER A 319 -9.37 47.72 -12.83
N ASP A 320 -9.75 46.64 -12.16
CA ASP A 320 -9.67 45.27 -12.68
C ASP A 320 -10.97 44.86 -13.38
N CYS A 321 -11.94 45.78 -13.47
CA CYS A 321 -13.21 45.57 -14.15
C CYS A 321 -12.99 45.24 -15.64
N PRO A 322 -13.49 44.08 -16.12
CA PRO A 322 -13.44 43.72 -17.54
C PRO A 322 -14.07 44.80 -18.43
N GLN A 323 -13.46 45.09 -19.58
CA GLN A 323 -13.94 46.15 -20.50
C GLN A 323 -15.38 45.93 -21.00
N GLY A 324 -15.89 44.70 -20.96
CA GLY A 324 -17.27 44.37 -21.33
C GLY A 324 -18.32 44.59 -20.23
N LEU A 325 -17.92 44.94 -19.00
CA LEU A 325 -18.82 45.18 -17.88
C LEU A 325 -18.86 46.67 -17.51
N THR A 326 -20.03 47.12 -17.04
CA THR A 326 -20.11 48.42 -16.37
C THR A 326 -19.59 48.32 -14.94
N LEU A 327 -19.07 49.42 -14.37
CA LEU A 327 -18.61 49.42 -12.96
C LEU A 327 -19.72 49.01 -11.99
N HIS A 328 -20.96 49.42 -12.24
CA HIS A 328 -22.12 49.03 -11.43
C HIS A 328 -22.38 47.52 -11.52
N GLU A 329 -22.22 46.93 -12.69
CA GLU A 329 -22.40 45.49 -12.88
C GLU A 329 -21.27 44.67 -12.23
N TYR A 330 -20.03 45.14 -12.33
CA TYR A 330 -18.88 44.56 -11.64
C TYR A 330 -19.05 44.60 -10.12
N GLU A 331 -19.45 45.75 -9.57
CA GLU A 331 -19.72 45.90 -8.14
C GLU A 331 -20.89 45.01 -7.68
N ALA A 332 -21.98 44.97 -8.45
CA ALA A 332 -23.15 44.14 -8.11
C ALA A 332 -22.87 42.64 -8.20
N PHE A 333 -21.96 42.21 -9.09
CA PHE A 333 -21.59 40.79 -9.20
C PHE A 333 -20.61 40.36 -8.11
N GLY A 334 -19.65 41.22 -7.76
CA GLY A 334 -18.61 40.94 -6.79
C GLY A 334 -19.01 41.16 -5.33
N SER A 335 -20.16 41.78 -5.04
CA SER A 335 -20.60 42.09 -3.68
C SER A 335 -21.48 40.99 -3.08
#